data_AF-A0A351MSD4-F1
#
_entry.id   AF-A0A351MSD4-F1
#
_cell.length_a   1.000
_cell.length_b   1.000
_cell.length_c   1.000
_cell.angle_alpha   90.00
_cell.angle_beta   90.00
_cell.angle_gamma   90.00
#
_symmetry.space_group_name_H-M   'P 1'
#
loop_
_entity.id
_entity.type
_entity.pdbx_description
1 polymer ?
#
loop_
_entity_poly.entity_id
_entity_poly.type
_entity_poly.pdbx_seq_one_letter_code
_entity_poly.pdbx_strand_id
1 'polypeptide(L)'
;EGKMERQYQVGLREVNGQSYQWVDESIIKSESTPPSVMALERMENGAAFVLPQELKMSNGQKITATDPLFVQTLQREVSAAAELREKIISIER
;
A
#
# COMPACT_ATOMS: atom_id res chain seq x y z
N GLU A 1 -6.02 -19.25 25.65
CA GLU A 1 -6.50 -18.29 24.64
C GLU A 1 -5.31 -17.82 23.82
N GLY A 2 -5.46 -17.71 22.49
CA GLY A 2 -4.37 -17.31 21.60
C GLY A 2 -4.09 -15.81 21.75
N LYS A 3 -2.82 -15.44 21.90
CA LYS A 3 -2.41 -14.04 21.81
C LYS A 3 -2.67 -13.54 20.38
N MET A 4 -3.37 -12.42 20.25
CA MET A 4 -3.58 -11.77 18.96
C MET A 4 -2.36 -10.89 18.68
N GLU A 5 -1.69 -11.14 17.55
CA GLU A 5 -0.52 -10.38 17.11
C GLU A 5 -0.82 -9.74 15.75
N ARG A 6 -0.52 -8.44 15.63
CA ARG A 6 -0.55 -7.75 14.35
C ARG A 6 0.80 -7.87 13.67
N GLN A 7 0.77 -8.30 12.41
CA GLN A 7 1.95 -8.38 11.56
C GLN A 7 2.02 -7.16 10.63
N TYR A 8 3.15 -6.47 10.65
CA TYR A 8 3.42 -5.35 9.74
C TYR A 8 4.65 -5.65 8.88
N GLN A 9 4.52 -5.63 7.56
CA GLN A 9 5.69 -5.71 6.68
C GLN A 9 6.43 -4.37 6.70
N VAL A 10 7.71 -4.38 7.07
CA VAL A 10 8.51 -3.16 7.24
C VAL A 10 9.44 -2.86 6.06
N GLY A 11 9.35 -3.64 4.99
CA GLY A 11 10.11 -3.44 3.75
C GLY A 11 11.25 -4.44 3.56
N LEU A 12 12.34 -4.00 2.92
CA LEU A 12 13.49 -4.85 2.59
C LEU A 12 14.26 -5.26 3.84
N ARG A 13 14.48 -6.57 3.99
CA ARG A 13 15.21 -7.13 5.14
C ARG A 13 16.65 -6.62 5.18
N GLU A 14 17.23 -6.34 4.03
CA GLU A 14 18.59 -5.86 3.83
C GLU A 14 18.78 -4.46 4.44
N VAL A 15 17.71 -3.67 4.52
CA VAL A 15 17.71 -2.33 5.12
C VAL A 15 17.30 -2.40 6.59
N ASN A 16 16.29 -3.19 6.92
CA ASN A 16 15.63 -3.15 8.23
C ASN A 16 16.04 -4.28 9.19
N GLY A 17 16.89 -5.22 8.76
CA GLY A 17 17.26 -6.42 9.51
C GLY A 17 16.18 -7.50 9.60
N GLN A 18 14.92 -7.14 9.34
CA GLN A 18 13.75 -8.01 9.38
C GLN A 18 12.71 -7.61 8.32
N SER A 19 11.93 -8.57 7.85
CA SER A 19 10.84 -8.32 6.89
C SER A 19 9.54 -7.89 7.57
N TYR A 20 9.34 -8.30 8.83
CA TYR A 20 8.10 -8.10 9.56
C TYR A 20 8.37 -7.61 10.98
N GLN A 21 7.48 -6.76 11.47
CA GLN A 21 7.34 -6.37 12.86
C GLN A 21 6.05 -6.98 13.40
N TRP A 22 6.13 -7.63 14.55
CA TRP A 22 4.96 -8.16 15.26
C TRP A 22 4.66 -7.27 16.46
N VAL A 23 3.37 -6.98 16.67
CA VAL A 23 2.89 -6.19 17.80
C VAL A 23 1.82 -7.00 18.54
N ASP A 24 2.07 -7.32 19.80
CA ASP A 24 1.08 -7.92 20.69
C ASP A 24 -0.06 -6.91 20.91
N GLU A 25 -1.29 -7.26 20.53
CA GLU A 25 -2.41 -6.34 20.63
C GLU A 25 -2.73 -5.94 22.07
N SER A 26 -2.41 -6.81 23.04
CA SER A 26 -2.72 -6.56 24.45
C SER A 26 -1.93 -5.40 25.07
N ILE A 27 -0.82 -4.99 24.44
CA ILE A 27 0.02 -3.89 24.92
C ILE A 27 -0.24 -2.55 24.22
N ILE A 28 -1.12 -2.51 23.21
CA ILE A 28 -1.47 -1.29 22.48
C ILE A 28 -2.33 -0.39 23.37
N LYS A 29 -1.83 0.80 23.68
CA LYS A 29 -2.56 1.80 24.52
C LYS A 29 -3.39 2.79 23.70
N SER A 30 -2.96 3.08 22.47
CA SER A 30 -3.60 4.03 21.57
C SER A 30 -3.06 3.86 20.15
N GLU A 31 -3.86 4.22 19.15
CA GLU A 31 -3.47 4.20 17.74
C GLU A 31 -3.84 5.52 17.08
N SER A 32 -3.04 5.94 16.10
CA SER A 32 -3.34 7.09 15.25
C SER A 32 -2.89 6.81 13.82
N THR A 33 -3.60 7.40 12.85
CA THR A 33 -3.24 7.34 11.44
C THR A 33 -2.75 8.72 11.01
N PRO A 34 -1.44 8.93 10.84
CA PRO A 34 -0.91 10.22 10.41
C PRO A 34 -1.48 10.59 9.04
N PRO A 35 -1.92 11.84 8.80
CA PRO A 35 -2.48 12.25 7.50
C PRO A 35 -1.54 12.08 6.30
N SER A 36 -0.24 12.03 6.56
CA SER A 36 0.81 11.81 5.56
C SER A 36 1.03 10.35 5.20
N VAL A 37 0.43 9.40 5.92
CA VAL A 37 0.60 7.96 5.70
C VAL A 37 -0.62 7.43 4.94
N MET A 38 -0.34 6.68 3.88
CA MET A 38 -1.36 6.00 3.08
C MET A 38 -1.22 4.49 3.26
N ALA A 39 -2.34 3.82 3.54
CA ALA A 39 -2.43 2.37 3.46
C ALA A 39 -2.78 1.98 2.01
N LEU A 40 -2.03 1.05 1.42
CA LEU A 40 -2.30 0.50 0.10
C LEU A 40 -2.18 -1.03 0.11
N GLU A 41 -2.95 -1.69 -0.73
CA GLU A 41 -2.83 -3.13 -0.97
C GLU A 41 -1.89 -3.37 -2.15
N ARG A 42 -0.83 -4.16 -1.95
CA ARG A 42 0.04 -4.61 -3.04
C ARG A 42 -0.38 -5.99 -3.50
N MET A 43 -0.38 -6.19 -4.80
CA MET A 43 -0.78 -7.46 -5.42
C MET A 43 -0.04 -8.69 -4.87
N GLU A 44 1.27 -8.60 -4.63
CA GLU A 44 2.08 -9.77 -4.24
C GLU A 44 2.53 -9.77 -2.79
N ASN A 45 2.32 -8.67 -2.06
CA ASN A 45 2.91 -8.46 -0.74
C ASN A 45 1.90 -7.95 0.29
N GLY A 46 0.60 -7.99 -0.03
CA GLY A 46 -0.47 -7.51 0.83
C GLY A 46 -0.36 -6.03 1.18
N ALA A 47 -1.03 -5.65 2.27
CA ALA A 47 -1.07 -4.28 2.75
C ALA A 47 0.33 -3.70 3.01
N ALA A 48 0.50 -2.42 2.71
CA ALA A 48 1.66 -1.62 3.07
C ALA A 48 1.23 -0.22 3.50
N PHE A 49 1.98 0.34 4.45
CA PHE A 49 1.93 1.75 4.76
C PHE A 49 3.03 2.47 4.00
N VAL A 50 2.68 3.54 3.30
CA VAL A 50 3.62 4.33 2.51
C VAL A 50 3.48 5.81 2.80
N LEU A 51 4.55 6.55 2.50
CA LEU A 51 4.54 8.01 2.40
C LEU A 51 4.45 8.36 0.91
N PRO A 52 3.25 8.70 0.38
CA PRO A 52 3.11 9.03 -1.03
C PRO A 52 3.93 10.28 -1.37
N GLN A 53 4.56 10.27 -2.55
CA GLN A 53 5.38 11.38 -3.04
C GLN A 53 4.77 11.99 -4.30
N GLU A 54 4.68 11.19 -5.36
CA GLU A 54 4.13 11.61 -6.66
C GLU A 54 3.58 10.41 -7.43
N LEU A 55 2.56 10.64 -8.26
CA LEU A 55 2.16 9.74 -9.33
C LEU A 55 2.88 10.15 -10.61
N LYS A 56 3.49 9.19 -11.30
CA LYS A 56 4.06 9.38 -12.64
C LYS A 56 3.20 8.61 -13.63
N MET A 57 2.46 9.33 -14.46
CA MET A 57 1.61 8.73 -15.47
C MET A 57 2.40 8.45 -16.75
N SER A 58 1.92 7.48 -17.54
CA SER A 58 2.57 7.04 -18.79
C SER A 58 2.65 8.14 -19.85
N ASN A 59 1.74 9.12 -19.81
CA ASN A 59 1.74 10.31 -20.65
C ASN A 59 2.77 11.39 -20.21
N GLY A 60 3.60 11.11 -19.20
CA GLY A 60 4.60 12.03 -18.66
C GLY A 60 4.06 13.03 -17.64
N GLN A 61 2.75 13.06 -17.40
CA GLN A 61 2.13 13.90 -16.37
C GLN A 61 2.53 13.42 -14.97
N LYS A 62 2.73 14.37 -14.07
CA LYS A 62 3.03 14.12 -12.66
C LYS A 62 2.01 14.79 -11.76
N ILE A 63 1.62 14.12 -10.68
CA ILE A 63 0.73 14.66 -9.64
C ILE A 63 1.39 14.43 -8.29
N THR A 64 1.62 15.49 -7.52
CA THR A 64 2.25 15.37 -6.19
C THR A 64 1.25 14.86 -5.16
N ALA A 65 1.73 14.22 -4.09
CA ALA A 65 0.88 13.71 -3.01
C ALA A 65 0.06 14.79 -2.28
N THR A 66 0.50 16.05 -2.36
CA THR A 66 -0.20 17.20 -1.78
C THR A 66 -1.32 17.73 -2.68
N ASP A 67 -1.42 17.26 -3.92
CA ASP A 67 -2.46 17.68 -4.85
C ASP A 67 -3.82 17.09 -4.43
N PRO A 68 -4.91 17.89 -4.34
CA PRO A 68 -6.24 17.39 -4.00
C PRO A 68 -6.75 16.27 -4.92
N LEU A 69 -6.27 16.20 -6.16
CA LEU A 69 -6.66 15.18 -7.14
C LEU A 69 -5.83 13.89 -7.05
N PHE A 70 -4.83 13.83 -6.17
CA PHE A 70 -3.92 12.69 -6.07
C PHE A 70 -4.64 11.36 -5.81
N VAL A 71 -5.47 11.30 -4.76
CA VAL A 71 -6.15 10.06 -4.35
C VAL A 71 -7.14 9.61 -5.42
N GLN A 72 -7.92 10.55 -5.97
CA GLN A 72 -8.86 10.25 -7.05
C GLN A 72 -8.14 9.70 -8.29
N THR A 73 -7.00 10.30 -8.65
CA THR A 73 -6.22 9.86 -9.80
C THR A 73 -5.63 8.47 -9.56
N LEU A 74 -5.00 8.25 -8.41
CA LEU A 74 -4.46 6.94 -8.04
C LEU A 74 -5.53 5.84 -8.13
N GLN A 75 -6.70 6.08 -7.56
CA GLN A 75 -7.80 5.11 -7.57
C GLN A 75 -8.24 4.77 -8.99
N ARG A 76 -8.35 5.77 -9.88
CA ARG A 76 -8.70 5.57 -11.28
C ARG A 76 -7.67 4.68 -12.00
N GLU A 77 -6.39 4.97 -11.82
CA GLU A 77 -5.31 4.19 -12.47
C GLU A 77 -5.27 2.75 -11.95
N VAL A 78 -5.47 2.54 -10.63
CA VAL A 78 -5.53 1.21 -10.03
C VAL A 78 -6.72 0.41 -10.59
N SER A 79 -7.91 1.01 -10.69
CA SER A 79 -9.07 0.37 -11.27
C SER A 79 -8.86 0.00 -12.75
N ALA A 80 -8.28 0.90 -13.55
CA ALA A 80 -7.97 0.62 -14.94
C ALA A 80 -6.96 -0.52 -15.10
N ALA A 81 -5.94 -0.57 -14.24
CA ALA A 81 -4.96 -1.65 -14.22
C ALA A 81 -5.60 -3.00 -13.83
N ALA A 82 -6.50 -3.01 -12.85
CA ALA A 82 -7.23 -4.21 -12.43
C ALA A 82 -8.09 -4.78 -13.57
N GLU A 83 -8.86 -3.92 -14.26
CA GLU A 83 -9.67 -4.34 -15.41
C GLU A 83 -8.83 -4.92 -16.56
N LEU A 84 -7.68 -4.29 -16.87
CA LEU A 84 -6.78 -4.79 -17.90
C LEU A 84 -6.20 -6.15 -17.52
N ARG A 85 -5.84 -6.34 -16.26
CA ARG A 85 -5.31 -7.61 -15.74
C ARG A 85 -6.32 -8.75 -15.90
N GLU A 86 -7.59 -8.52 -15.55
CA GLU A 86 -8.62 -9.55 -15.71
C GLU A 86 -8.78 -9.98 -17.17
N LYS A 87 -8.65 -9.06 -18.12
CA LYS A 87 -8.63 -9.39 -19.56
C LYS A 87 -7.42 -10.25 -19.93
N ILE A 88 -6.23 -9.92 -19.45
CA ILE A 88 -5.01 -10.71 -19.70
C ILE A 88 -5.18 -12.15 -19.17
N ILE A 89 -5.67 -12.29 -17.93
CA ILE A 89 -5.90 -13.61 -17.31
C ILE A 89 -6.91 -14.43 -18.11
N SER A 90 -7.94 -13.79 -18.68
CA SER A 90 -8.93 -14.48 -19.50
C SER A 90 -8.38 -15.01 -20.82
N ILE A 91 -7.27 -14.44 -21.32
CA ILE A 91 -6.58 -14.90 -22.55
C ILE A 91 -5.58 -16.00 -22.24
N GLU A 92 -4.94 -15.95 -21.07
CA GLU A 92 -3.94 -16.94 -20.62
C GLU A 92 -4.55 -18.27 -20.14
N ARG A 93 -5.87 -18.30 -19.91
CA ARG A 93 -6.64 -19.51 -19.55
C ARG A 93 -7.20 -20.22 -20.77
#